data_AF-A0A1Z8XQT0-F1
#
_entry.id   AF-A0A1Z8XQT0-F1
#
_cell.length_a   1.000
_cell.length_b   1.000
_cell.length_c   1.000
_cell.angle_alpha   90.00
_cell.angle_beta   90.00
_cell.angle_gamma   90.00
#
_symmetry.space_group_name_H-M   'P 1'
#
loop_
_entity.id
_entity.type
_entity.pdbx_description
1 polymer ?
#
loop_
_entity_poly.entity_id
_entity_poly.type
_entity_poly.pdbx_seq_one_letter_code
_entity_poly.pdbx_strand_id
1 'polypeptide(L)'
;NWKATCLHEAVWWKQPKNLKYFIQKGLSSNTVDGNGHSPLHWAIWGANPNNEDSLKTAKVLINILLQDGVNKSLKNQGGKTAYDLAVEKELKEIAATIKP
;
A
#
# COMPACT_ATOMS: atom_id res chain seq x y z
N ASN A 1 -5.42 -18.16 -8.15
CA ASN A 1 -6.32 -17.19 -8.80
C ASN A 1 -5.86 -15.78 -8.50
N TRP A 2 -5.18 -15.12 -9.45
CA TRP A 2 -4.79 -13.71 -9.32
C TRP A 2 -6.07 -12.86 -9.26
N LYS A 3 -6.23 -12.07 -8.21
CA LYS A 3 -7.33 -11.12 -8.09
C LYS A 3 -6.74 -9.79 -7.61
N ALA A 4 -6.33 -8.91 -8.51
CA ALA A 4 -5.86 -7.57 -8.17
C ALA A 4 -6.85 -6.55 -8.73
N THR A 5 -6.99 -5.41 -8.07
CA THR A 5 -7.86 -4.30 -8.53
C THR A 5 -7.00 -3.23 -9.22
N CYS A 6 -7.64 -2.30 -9.94
CA CYS A 6 -6.93 -1.16 -10.55
C CYS A 6 -6.13 -0.32 -9.53
N LEU A 7 -6.50 -0.34 -8.23
CA LEU A 7 -5.72 0.31 -7.17
C LEU A 7 -4.40 -0.41 -6.90
N HIS A 8 -4.38 -1.74 -6.90
CA HIS A 8 -3.17 -2.54 -6.75
C HIS A 8 -2.21 -2.28 -7.92
N GLU A 9 -2.74 -2.30 -9.15
CA GLU A 9 -1.98 -2.00 -10.35
C GLU A 9 -1.43 -0.56 -10.34
N ALA A 10 -2.23 0.43 -9.96
CA ALA A 10 -1.77 1.81 -9.85
C ALA A 10 -0.64 1.97 -8.82
N VAL A 11 -0.67 1.21 -7.73
CA VAL A 11 0.42 1.16 -6.74
C VAL A 11 1.66 0.48 -7.32
N TRP A 12 1.51 -0.70 -7.93
CA TRP A 12 2.60 -1.47 -8.53
C TRP A 12 3.38 -0.68 -9.57
N TRP A 13 2.65 -0.02 -10.48
CA TRP A 13 3.23 0.78 -11.56
C TRP A 13 3.62 2.19 -11.12
N LYS A 14 3.55 2.51 -9.82
CA LYS A 14 3.97 3.80 -9.24
C LYS A 14 3.22 5.00 -9.86
N GLN A 15 1.90 4.87 -10.00
CA GLN A 15 1.02 5.83 -10.68
C GLN A 15 0.13 6.60 -9.69
N PRO A 16 0.65 7.59 -8.94
CA PRO A 16 -0.12 8.30 -7.91
C PRO A 16 -1.33 9.06 -8.48
N LYS A 17 -1.26 9.56 -9.73
CA LYS A 17 -2.38 10.24 -10.40
C LYS A 17 -3.54 9.27 -10.67
N ASN A 18 -3.24 8.06 -11.15
CA ASN A 18 -4.25 7.05 -11.42
C ASN A 18 -4.83 6.51 -10.11
N LEU A 19 -3.99 6.31 -9.09
CA LEU A 19 -4.45 5.90 -7.76
C LEU A 19 -5.47 6.89 -7.18
N LYS A 20 -5.14 8.19 -7.19
CA LYS A 20 -6.08 9.26 -6.76
C LYS A 20 -7.36 9.27 -7.59
N TYR A 21 -7.23 9.18 -8.91
CA TYR A 21 -8.38 9.18 -9.82
C TYR A 21 -9.34 8.02 -9.52
N PHE A 22 -8.83 6.80 -9.33
CA PHE A 22 -9.66 5.64 -9.03
C PHE A 22 -10.35 5.75 -7.67
N ILE A 23 -9.65 6.24 -6.65
CA ILE A 23 -10.25 6.52 -5.34
C ILE A 23 -11.39 7.54 -5.47
N GLN A 24 -11.18 8.63 -6.21
CA GLN A 24 -12.21 9.65 -6.47
C GLN A 24 -13.42 9.11 -7.25
N LYS A 25 -13.27 7.99 -7.97
CA LYS A 25 -14.38 7.27 -8.62
C LYS A 25 -15.12 6.31 -7.68
N GLY A 26 -14.77 6.29 -6.40
CA GLY A 26 -15.44 5.49 -5.37
C GLY A 26 -14.87 4.08 -5.21
N LEU A 27 -13.70 3.78 -5.79
CA LEU A 27 -13.06 2.48 -5.55
C LEU A 27 -12.48 2.46 -4.14
N SER A 28 -12.84 1.43 -3.36
CA SER A 28 -12.37 1.30 -1.98
C SER A 28 -10.89 0.92 -1.90
N SER A 29 -10.11 1.73 -1.18
CA SER A 29 -8.72 1.43 -0.78
C SER A 29 -8.58 0.23 0.16
N ASN A 30 -9.69 -0.29 0.69
CA ASN A 30 -9.74 -1.49 1.54
C ASN A 30 -9.93 -2.80 0.76
N THR A 31 -9.97 -2.74 -0.59
CA THR A 31 -9.99 -3.96 -1.40
C THR A 31 -8.74 -4.79 -1.15
N VAL A 32 -8.88 -6.11 -1.21
CA VAL A 32 -7.75 -7.03 -1.04
C VAL A 32 -7.58 -7.93 -2.26
N ASP A 33 -6.33 -8.29 -2.54
CA ASP A 33 -5.99 -9.17 -3.63
C ASP A 33 -6.28 -10.66 -3.31
N GLY A 34 -5.90 -11.56 -4.22
CA GLY A 34 -6.05 -13.01 -4.04
C GLY A 34 -5.27 -13.60 -2.86
N ASN A 35 -4.29 -12.86 -2.31
CA ASN A 35 -3.49 -13.22 -1.13
C ASN A 35 -3.91 -12.42 0.12
N GLY A 36 -5.00 -11.64 0.04
CA GLY A 36 -5.45 -10.78 1.13
C GLY A 36 -4.66 -9.48 1.28
N HIS A 37 -3.76 -9.14 0.36
CA HIS A 37 -3.03 -7.87 0.44
C HIS A 37 -3.94 -6.73 -0.01
N SER A 38 -3.99 -5.65 0.76
CA SER A 38 -4.57 -4.39 0.31
C SER A 38 -3.58 -3.58 -0.55
N PRO A 39 -4.02 -2.50 -1.24
CA PRO A 39 -3.12 -1.56 -1.90
C PRO A 39 -2.03 -1.02 -0.96
N LEU A 40 -2.34 -0.86 0.34
CA LEU A 40 -1.36 -0.44 1.32
C LEU A 40 -0.25 -1.48 1.51
N HIS A 41 -0.58 -2.78 1.54
CA HIS A 41 0.44 -3.85 1.58
C HIS A 41 1.33 -3.81 0.32
N TRP A 42 0.75 -3.61 -0.87
CA TRP A 42 1.53 -3.54 -2.12
C TRP A 42 2.50 -2.35 -2.13
N ALA A 43 2.09 -1.20 -1.55
CA ALA A 43 2.95 -0.03 -1.45
C ALA A 43 4.19 -0.30 -0.57
N ILE A 44 4.04 -1.10 0.48
CA ILE A 44 5.14 -1.55 1.34
C ILE A 44 6.00 -2.59 0.64
N TRP A 45 5.37 -3.57 -0.03
CA TRP A 45 6.08 -4.63 -0.73
C TRP A 45 7.03 -4.08 -1.81
N GLY A 46 6.54 -3.11 -2.60
CA GLY A 46 7.29 -2.46 -3.68
C GLY A 46 8.32 -1.42 -3.22
N ALA A 47 8.34 -1.05 -1.94
CA ALA A 47 9.33 -0.13 -1.40
C ALA A 47 10.70 -0.83 -1.22
N ASN A 48 11.76 -0.20 -1.71
CA ASN A 48 13.13 -0.66 -1.51
C ASN A 48 13.83 0.23 -0.45
N PRO A 49 14.25 -0.32 0.70
CA PRO A 49 14.90 0.45 1.77
C PRO A 49 16.23 1.08 1.34
N ASN A 50 16.89 0.52 0.33
CA ASN A 50 18.20 0.97 -0.16
C ASN A 50 18.09 1.92 -1.37
N ASN A 51 16.89 2.43 -1.68
CA ASN A 51 16.67 3.34 -2.80
C ASN A 51 15.76 4.50 -2.38
N GLU A 52 16.35 5.68 -2.27
CA GLU A 52 15.65 6.88 -1.79
C GLU A 52 14.46 7.27 -2.67
N ASP A 53 14.57 7.18 -3.99
CA ASP A 53 13.48 7.50 -4.93
C ASP A 53 12.34 6.47 -4.82
N SER A 54 12.67 5.22 -4.55
CA SER A 54 11.68 4.19 -4.23
C SER A 54 10.94 4.53 -2.94
N LEU A 55 11.64 5.00 -1.90
CA LEU A 55 11.03 5.41 -0.63
C LEU A 55 10.15 6.65 -0.80
N LYS A 56 10.61 7.66 -1.55
CA LYS A 56 9.82 8.85 -1.88
C LYS A 56 8.53 8.47 -2.60
N THR A 57 8.63 7.60 -3.61
CA THR A 57 7.47 7.13 -4.37
C THR A 57 6.50 6.36 -3.48
N ALA A 58 7.00 5.44 -2.65
CA ALA A 58 6.16 4.68 -1.71
C ALA A 58 5.43 5.61 -0.73
N LYS A 59 6.12 6.59 -0.15
CA LYS A 59 5.52 7.59 0.75
C LYS A 59 4.39 8.37 0.08
N VAL A 60 4.52 8.75 -1.19
CA VAL A 60 3.45 9.42 -1.93
C VAL A 60 2.21 8.52 -2.06
N LEU A 61 2.40 7.25 -2.45
CA LEU A 61 1.29 6.29 -2.61
C LEU A 61 0.61 5.99 -1.27
N ILE A 62 1.41 5.80 -0.21
CA ILE A 62 0.93 5.57 1.16
C ILE A 62 0.10 6.77 1.63
N ASN A 63 0.59 7.99 1.45
CA ASN A 63 -0.13 9.19 1.86
C ASN A 63 -1.47 9.33 1.13
N ILE A 64 -1.56 8.96 -0.15
CA ILE A 64 -2.82 8.95 -0.89
C ILE A 64 -3.82 7.97 -0.26
N LEU A 65 -3.37 6.75 0.07
CA LEU A 65 -4.23 5.73 0.69
C LEU A 65 -4.66 6.13 2.11
N LEU A 66 -3.77 6.75 2.89
CA LEU A 66 -4.08 7.25 4.24
C LEU A 66 -5.09 8.40 4.20
N GLN A 67 -4.97 9.30 3.23
CA GLN A 67 -5.94 10.39 3.03
C GLN A 67 -7.34 9.89 2.68
N ASP A 68 -7.45 8.72 2.04
CA ASP A 68 -8.72 8.04 1.77
C ASP A 68 -9.29 7.30 3.01
N GLY A 69 -8.56 7.26 4.13
CA GLY A 69 -9.01 6.56 5.33
C GLY A 69 -8.87 5.03 5.22
N VAL A 70 -7.86 4.55 4.49
CA VAL A 70 -7.58 3.10 4.38
C VAL A 70 -7.45 2.45 5.77
N ASN A 71 -8.03 1.27 5.93
CA ASN A 71 -7.93 0.46 7.13
C ASN A 71 -6.53 -0.17 7.22
N LYS A 72 -5.66 0.42 8.04
CA LYS A 72 -4.29 -0.06 8.30
C LYS A 72 -4.23 -1.41 9.03
N SER A 73 -5.33 -1.85 9.65
CA SER A 73 -5.39 -3.09 10.44
C SER A 73 -5.72 -4.34 9.61
N LEU A 74 -6.01 -4.19 8.32
CA LEU A 74 -6.25 -5.33 7.42
C LEU A 74 -5.05 -6.28 7.46
N LYS A 75 -5.34 -7.57 7.62
CA LYS A 75 -4.35 -8.65 7.59
C LYS A 75 -4.45 -9.40 6.27
N ASN A 76 -3.30 -9.67 5.66
CA ASN A 76 -3.23 -10.60 4.53
C ASN A 76 -3.46 -12.06 4.99
N GLN A 77 -3.44 -13.01 4.06
CA GLN A 77 -3.60 -14.43 4.39
C GLN A 77 -2.49 -14.99 5.30
N GLY A 78 -1.33 -14.35 5.35
CA GLY A 78 -0.27 -14.66 6.30
C GLY A 78 -0.48 -14.05 7.69
N GLY A 79 -1.60 -13.39 7.95
CA GLY A 79 -1.91 -12.75 9.22
C GLY A 79 -1.18 -11.42 9.47
N LYS A 80 -0.48 -10.89 8.47
CA LYS A 80 0.35 -9.68 8.56
C LYS A 80 -0.42 -8.45 8.07
N THR A 81 -0.29 -7.36 8.79
CA THR A 81 -0.69 -6.01 8.35
C THR A 81 0.38 -5.39 7.46
N ALA A 82 0.05 -4.27 6.82
CA ALA A 82 1.04 -3.49 6.08
C ALA A 82 2.16 -2.96 7.01
N TYR A 83 1.83 -2.66 8.27
CA TYR A 83 2.81 -2.28 9.29
C TYR A 83 3.81 -3.41 9.57
N ASP A 84 3.32 -4.64 9.74
CA ASP A 84 4.17 -5.81 9.99
C ASP A 84 5.16 -6.02 8.83
N LEU A 85 4.68 -5.90 7.58
CA LEU A 85 5.56 -5.97 6.40
C LEU A 85 6.60 -4.84 6.36
N ALA A 86 6.24 -3.63 6.83
CA ALA A 86 7.16 -2.49 6.84
C ALA A 86 8.26 -2.68 7.89
N VAL A 87 7.93 -3.26 9.04
CA VAL A 87 8.90 -3.64 10.08
C VAL A 87 9.84 -4.72 9.56
N GLU A 88 9.33 -5.78 8.94
CA GLU A 88 10.14 -6.87 8.37
C GLU A 88 11.12 -6.39 7.27
N LYS A 89 10.72 -5.38 6.50
CA LYS A 89 11.58 -4.75 5.48
C LYS A 89 12.47 -3.63 6.03
N GLU A 90 12.48 -3.41 7.34
CA GLU A 90 13.24 -2.35 8.02
C GLU A 90 12.92 -0.93 7.53
N LEU A 91 11.70 -0.70 7.04
CA LEU A 91 11.23 0.59 6.52
C LEU A 91 10.79 1.51 7.67
N LYS A 92 11.70 1.85 8.58
CA LYS A 92 11.42 2.49 9.89
C LYS A 92 10.47 3.69 9.81
N GLU A 93 10.73 4.65 8.94
CA GLU A 93 9.90 5.86 8.80
C GLU A 93 8.50 5.54 8.26
N ILE A 94 8.42 4.63 7.30
CA ILE A 94 7.14 4.20 6.74
C ILE A 94 6.35 3.45 7.81
N ALA A 95 6.98 2.51 8.53
CA ALA A 95 6.34 1.78 9.62
C ALA A 95 5.80 2.74 10.70
N ALA A 96 6.55 3.79 11.06
CA ALA A 96 6.08 4.83 11.97
C ALA A 96 4.83 5.55 11.44
N THR A 97 4.76 5.78 10.12
CA THR A 97 3.63 6.46 9.46
C THR A 97 2.35 5.61 9.45
N ILE A 98 2.49 4.29 9.29
CA ILE A 98 1.34 3.38 9.08
C ILE A 98 1.05 2.46 10.27
N LYS A 99 1.64 2.74 11.44
CA LYS A 99 1.33 2.03 12.68
C LYS A 99 -0.20 2.04 12.91
N PRO A 100 -0.86 0.90 13.20
CA PRO A 100 -2.32 0.81 13.32
C PRO A 100 -2.91 1.82 14.30
#